data_AF-A0A661QCP6-F1
#
_entry.id   AF-A0A661QCP6-F1
#
_cell.length_a   1.000
_cell.length_b   1.000
_cell.length_c   1.000
_cell.angle_alpha   90.00
_cell.angle_beta   90.00
_cell.angle_gamma   90.00
#
_symmetry.space_group_name_H-M   'P 1'
#
loop_
_entity.id
_entity.type
_entity.pdbx_description
1 polymer ?
#
loop_
_entity_poly.entity_id
_entity_poly.type
_entity_poly.pdbx_seq_one_letter_code
_entity_poly.pdbx_strand_id
1 'polypeptide(L)' 'TSYRVQVTPSINLMPDLQYLIDPANNPELDSTWIAGLRCILTL' A
#
# COMPACT_ATOMS: atom_id res chain seq x y z
N THR A 1 -4.16 -1.82 -5.82
CA THR A 1 -3.15 -2.21 -6.82
C THR A 1 -1.78 -1.84 -6.29
N SER A 2 -0.88 -2.80 -6.10
CA SER A 2 0.48 -2.54 -5.63
C SER A 2 1.47 -2.58 -6.79
N TYR A 3 2.36 -1.59 -6.90
CA TYR A 3 3.42 -1.57 -7.91
C TYR A 3 4.78 -1.70 -7.23
N ARG A 4 5.66 -2.57 -7.74
CA ARG A 4 7.03 -2.72 -7.23
C ARG A 4 7.99 -1.93 -8.10
N VAL A 5 8.60 -0.92 -7.52
CA VAL A 5 9.69 -0.14 -8.10
C VAL A 5 11.01 -0.67 -7.53
N GLN A 6 11.78 -1.36 -8.35
CA GLN A 6 13.15 -1.73 -7.99
C GLN A 6 14.07 -0.54 -8.25
N VAL A 7 14.52 0.12 -7.18
CA VAL A 7 15.38 1.31 -7.26
C VAL A 7 16.84 0.88 -7.43
N THR A 8 17.25 -0.15 -6.69
CA THR A 8 18.56 -0.81 -6.81
C THR A 8 18.36 -2.33 -6.65
N PRO A 9 19.36 -3.17 -6.96
CA PRO A 9 19.25 -4.62 -6.72
C PRO A 9 18.90 -4.97 -5.27
N SER A 10 19.37 -4.14 -4.33
CA SER A 10 19.15 -4.29 -2.89
C SER A 10 17.95 -3.50 -2.36
N ILE A 11 17.41 -2.53 -3.10
CA ILE A 11 16.35 -1.64 -2.59
C ILE A 11 15.13 -1.70 -3.51
N ASN A 12 14.01 -2.13 -2.94
CA ASN A 12 12.72 -2.15 -3.61
C ASN A 12 11.72 -1.28 -2.84
N LEU A 13 11.02 -0.43 -3.57
CA LEU A 13 9.89 0.34 -3.07
C LEU A 13 8.60 -0.26 -3.64
N MET A 14 7.59 -0.43 -2.80
CA MET A 14 6.26 -0.89 -3.17
C MET A 14 5.23 0.09 -2.66
N PRO A 15 4.91 1.15 -3.44
CA PRO A 15 3.69 1.91 -3.22
C PRO A 15 2.48 1.02 -3.44
N ASP A 16 1.47 1.23 -2.60
CA ASP A 16 0.21 0.54 -2.63
C ASP A 16 -0.93 1.55 -2.42
N LEU A 17 -1.97 1.42 -3.23
CA LEU A 17 -3.19 2.18 -3.08
C LEU A 17 -4.36 1.22 -3.11
N GLN A 18 -5.17 1.29 -2.06
CA GLN A 18 -6.33 0.45 -1.84
C GLN A 18 -7.57 1.33 -1.62
N TYR A 19 -8.68 0.89 -2.18
CA TYR A 19 -9.99 1.46 -1.93
C TYR A 19 -10.80 0.42 -1.15
N LEU A 20 -11.22 0.77 0.05
CA LEU A 20 -12.06 -0.06 0.90
C LEU A 20 -13.50 0.45 0.82
N ILE A 21 -14.43 -0.46 0.57
CA ILE A 21 -15.87 -0.21 0.67
C ILE A 21 -16.34 -0.95 1.92
N ASP A 22 -17.23 -0.33 2.71
CA ASP A 22 -17.69 -0.86 4.00
C ASP A 22 -16.54 -1.30 4.95
N PRO A 23 -15.65 -0.36 5.33
CA PRO A 23 -14.57 -0.64 6.26
C PRO A 23 -15.09 -1.17 7.61
N ALA A 24 -14.84 -2.45 7.87
CA ALA A 24 -15.25 -3.12 9.11
C ALA A 24 -14.73 -2.46 10.41
N ASN A 25 -13.58 -1.79 10.36
CA ASN A 25 -13.00 -1.09 11.51
C ASN A 25 -13.61 0.29 11.77
N ASN A 26 -14.18 0.94 10.75
CA ASN A 26 -14.80 2.27 10.85
C ASN A 26 -16.17 2.23 10.15
N PRO A 27 -17.17 1.57 10.75
CA PRO A 27 -18.47 1.30 10.12
C PRO A 27 -19.31 2.57 9.84
N GLU A 28 -18.86 3.74 10.28
CA GLU A 28 -19.45 5.05 9.99
C GLU A 28 -19.00 5.67 8.67
N LEU A 29 -18.03 5.07 7.98
CA LEU A 29 -17.56 5.50 6.67
C LEU A 29 -18.05 4.52 5.60
N ASP A 30 -18.73 5.01 4.56
CA ASP A 30 -19.19 4.17 3.45
C ASP A 30 -18.02 3.61 2.63
N SER A 31 -16.93 4.40 2.51
CA SER A 31 -15.72 4.00 1.79
C SER A 31 -14.51 4.80 2.25
N THR A 32 -13.32 4.23 2.05
CA THR A 32 -12.06 4.88 2.41
C THR A 32 -10.93 4.54 1.44
N TRP A 33 -10.02 5.50 1.22
CA TRP A 33 -8.80 5.29 0.45
C TRP A 33 -7.62 5.11 1.39
N ILE A 34 -6.85 4.05 1.18
CA ILE A 34 -5.66 3.71 1.96
C ILE A 34 -4.45 3.78 1.03
N ALA A 35 -3.54 4.70 1.33
CA ALA A 35 -2.24 4.80 0.67
C ALA A 35 -1.16 4.22 1.59
N GLY A 36 -0.40 3.26 1.07
CA GLY A 36 0.71 2.61 1.76
C GLY A 36 2.01 2.68 0.96
N LEU A 37 3.14 2.67 1.65
CA LEU A 37 4.45 2.54 1.03
C LEU A 37 5.27 1.52 1.81
N ARG A 38 5.73 0.48 1.11
CA ARG A 38 6.62 -0.53 1.68
C ARG A 38 8.01 -0.37 1.08
N CYS A 39 9.04 -0.29 1.92
CA CYS A 39 10.44 -0.37 1.51
C CYS A 39 11.00 -1.74 1.90
N ILE A 40 11.68 -2.40 0.97
CA ILE A 40 12.33 -3.69 1.19
C ILE A 40 13.82 -3.50 0.87
N LEU A 41 14.66 -3.74 1.88
CA LEU A 41 16.11 -3.81 1.75
C LEU A 41 16.52 -5.28 1.76
N THR A 42 17.24 -5.69 0.72
CA THR A 42 17.85 -7.02 0.61
C THR A 42 19.36 -6.88 0.79
N LEU A 43 19.90 -7.54 1.81
CA LEU A 43 21.33 -7.59 2.15
C LEU A 43 21.99 -8.83 1.54
#